data_AF-A0A1B6KE48-F1
#
_entry.id   AF-A0A1B6KE48-F1
#
_cell.length_a   1.000
_cell.length_b   1.000
_cell.length_c   1.000
_cell.angle_alpha   90.00
_cell.angle_beta   90.00
_cell.angle_gamma   90.00
#
_symmetry.space_group_name_H-M   'P 1'
#
loop_
_entity.id
_entity.type
_entity.pdbx_description
1 polymer ?
#
loop_
_entity_poly.entity_id
_entity_poly.type
_entity_poly.pdbx_seq_one_letter_code
_entity_poly.pdbx_strand_id
1 'polypeptide(L)'
;LIVVWGSSSPGLSQNLEDGCWRSNGTGAVLIRQLEEAIDKAVCSLVDDITYVDYDVTDEEEFDFIVVGAGSAGCVVANRLSENPDWRVLLLEAGGDPDFTTEMPALFSSTIQTELDWQFKTQPQPSNCLGMVNKSCSWAAGKVIGGSSSINGMIYTRGNPKDFDGWEYMGNPEWGYKFLLPYFKKSEDFKAKTDSRNPDFYHGRGGYLKIESFSDDGTFLIDTFSESFRELGIPTFNDVNAENQVEGYFIQSATLDNAKRSSTAKAFLKQFQNRPNLKISKHSFVRKVLINADKVAYGVVFMKGGRTFTVKARKEVVVSAGTVNSPQLLMLSGVGPKEHLESLGINVIEDLKVGYNLQDQVLMRGFAVSLNLPPSVSDLVDDTFQFLIHSAGKLTGYGVGRGHGYIKTSNASYPNIQMYFPLFPPNSTTSLKLRLSQIGYKEDIQRAIIDLNYNSFILFIVPALLRPKSQGRVLLRSTDPTDKPLILPGYYSQDQDVRDVLEAIHFADQFISTEPMRKLGAKFERINVLDCDTFPFQSELYWRCIIRYLSCPSFHQVGTCQMGRFRNKGAVVDPYLRVHGITGLRAIDASIMPTVTSGNTNAPVIAIAEKGSDLIKKFWNEREKESK
;
A
#
# COMPACT_ATOMS: atom_id res chain seq x y z
N LEU A 1 -7.45 24.08 -14.29
CA LEU A 1 -6.82 23.91 -15.61
C LEU A 1 -5.92 22.69 -15.54
N ILE A 2 -6.28 21.63 -16.26
CA ILE A 2 -5.44 20.44 -16.44
C ILE A 2 -4.72 20.67 -17.76
N VAL A 3 -3.41 20.89 -17.72
CA VAL A 3 -2.59 20.84 -18.92
C VAL A 3 -2.14 19.40 -19.08
N VAL A 4 -2.72 18.74 -20.09
CA VAL A 4 -2.34 17.42 -20.57
C VAL A 4 -0.98 17.56 -21.25
N TRP A 5 0.06 16.92 -20.73
CA TRP A 5 1.25 16.59 -21.50
C TRP A 5 1.20 15.11 -21.83
N GLY A 6 0.67 14.81 -23.02
CA GLY A 6 0.72 13.51 -23.67
C GLY A 6 1.29 13.70 -25.07
N SER A 7 2.52 13.22 -25.25
CA SER A 7 3.18 12.82 -26.50
C SER A 7 3.17 13.77 -27.71
N SER A 8 4.40 14.08 -28.13
CA SER A 8 4.82 14.73 -29.39
C SER A 8 4.65 16.26 -29.42
N SER A 9 5.74 16.95 -29.08
CA SER A 9 6.03 18.27 -29.64
C SER A 9 6.95 18.10 -30.85
N PRO A 10 6.47 17.88 -32.09
CA PRO A 10 7.20 18.32 -33.25
C PRO A 10 6.89 19.82 -33.42
N GLY A 11 7.66 20.69 -32.77
CA GLY A 11 7.49 22.13 -32.99
C GLY A 11 8.00 23.10 -31.94
N LEU A 12 8.62 22.66 -30.84
CA LEU A 12 9.17 23.55 -29.80
C LEU A 12 10.69 23.55 -29.67
N SER A 13 11.43 22.78 -30.48
CA SER A 13 12.90 22.74 -30.42
C SER A 13 13.64 23.49 -31.53
N GLN A 14 13.01 23.90 -32.63
CA GLN A 14 13.77 24.46 -33.76
C GLN A 14 14.02 25.97 -33.73
N ASN A 15 13.45 26.74 -32.79
CA ASN A 15 13.64 28.20 -32.74
C ASN A 15 14.31 28.73 -31.47
N LEU A 16 14.66 27.87 -30.50
CA LEU A 16 15.40 28.27 -29.28
C LEU A 16 16.90 27.95 -29.37
N GLU A 17 17.31 26.98 -30.19
CA GLU A 17 18.71 26.56 -30.31
C GLU A 17 19.64 27.65 -30.84
N ASP A 18 19.15 28.57 -31.70
CA ASP A 18 20.00 29.58 -32.36
C ASP A 18 20.17 30.91 -31.57
N GLY A 19 19.49 31.06 -30.43
CA GLY A 19 19.44 32.30 -29.66
C GLY A 19 20.33 32.35 -28.42
N CYS A 20 20.21 31.35 -27.54
CA CYS A 20 20.85 31.37 -26.21
C CYS A 20 22.35 31.02 -26.26
N TRP A 21 22.79 30.22 -27.24
CA TRP A 21 24.15 29.68 -27.31
C TRP A 21 25.16 30.50 -28.11
N ARG A 22 24.85 31.77 -28.40
CA ARG A 22 25.81 32.71 -29.03
C ARG A 22 26.96 33.12 -28.09
N SER A 23 26.87 32.75 -26.82
CA SER A 23 27.89 32.98 -25.80
C SER A 23 28.95 31.87 -25.84
N ASN A 24 30.22 32.26 -26.04
CA ASN A 24 31.38 31.38 -25.97
C ASN A 24 32.19 31.65 -24.69
N GLY A 25 32.87 30.62 -24.19
CA GLY A 25 33.73 30.71 -23.00
C GLY A 25 33.35 29.73 -21.90
N THR A 26 34.09 29.74 -20.80
CA THR A 26 33.98 28.75 -19.72
C THR A 26 32.57 28.68 -19.11
N GLY A 27 31.87 29.80 -18.98
CA GLY A 27 30.48 29.81 -18.47
C GLY A 27 29.51 29.02 -19.35
N ALA A 28 29.63 29.11 -20.68
CA ALA A 28 28.78 28.36 -21.61
C ALA A 28 29.08 26.85 -21.61
N VAL A 29 30.31 26.46 -21.25
CA VAL A 29 30.67 25.04 -21.03
C VAL A 29 30.01 24.51 -19.76
N LEU A 30 30.06 25.28 -18.66
CA LEU A 30 29.44 24.89 -17.39
C LEU A 30 27.91 24.72 -17.50
N ILE A 31 27.22 25.60 -18.24
CA ILE A 31 25.76 25.47 -18.44
C ILE A 31 25.44 24.22 -19.27
N ARG A 32 26.20 23.91 -20.32
CA ARG A 32 26.02 22.67 -21.10
C ARG A 32 26.25 21.42 -20.26
N GLN A 33 27.27 21.42 -19.40
CA GLN A 33 27.50 20.31 -18.48
C GLN A 33 26.35 20.12 -17.48
N LEU A 34 25.68 21.20 -17.07
CA LEU A 34 24.49 21.11 -16.24
C LEU A 34 23.31 20.48 -16.97
N GLU A 35 23.06 20.86 -18.22
CA GLU A 35 22.03 20.25 -19.07
C GLU A 35 22.29 18.76 -19.29
N GLU A 36 23.52 18.38 -19.63
CA GLU A 36 23.93 16.97 -19.77
C GLU A 36 23.73 16.18 -18.46
N ALA A 37 23.99 16.80 -17.30
CA ALA A 37 23.76 16.18 -16.00
C ALA A 37 22.27 15.96 -15.72
N ILE A 38 21.42 16.92 -16.07
CA ILE A 38 19.96 16.81 -15.97
C ILE A 38 19.45 15.68 -16.87
N ASP A 39 19.87 15.65 -18.14
CA ASP A 39 19.47 14.61 -19.09
C ASP A 39 19.88 13.21 -18.60
N LYS A 40 21.10 13.08 -18.07
CA LYS A 40 21.58 11.82 -17.48
C LYS A 40 20.75 11.40 -16.27
N ALA A 41 20.38 12.35 -15.40
CA ALA A 41 19.52 12.06 -14.24
C ALA A 41 18.12 11.60 -14.66
N VAL A 42 17.54 12.22 -15.69
CA VAL A 42 16.25 11.82 -16.27
C VAL A 42 16.35 10.41 -16.87
N CYS A 43 17.37 10.12 -17.68
CA CYS A 43 17.60 8.79 -18.24
C CYS A 43 17.75 7.72 -17.14
N SER A 44 18.46 8.03 -16.06
CA SER A 44 18.57 7.11 -14.90
C SER A 44 17.21 6.80 -14.27
N LEU A 45 16.30 7.77 -14.18
CA LEU A 45 14.94 7.51 -13.66
C LEU A 45 14.12 6.64 -14.61
N VAL A 46 14.24 6.86 -15.93
CA VAL A 46 13.58 6.01 -16.94
C VAL A 46 14.08 4.57 -16.81
N ASP A 47 15.39 4.40 -16.65
CA ASP A 47 15.98 3.10 -16.41
C ASP A 47 15.42 2.50 -15.11
N ASP A 48 15.34 3.23 -14.00
CA ASP A 48 14.84 2.71 -12.72
C ASP A 48 13.38 2.17 -12.79
N ILE A 49 12.56 2.69 -13.71
CA ILE A 49 11.13 2.34 -13.82
C ILE A 49 10.79 1.46 -15.02
N THR A 50 11.72 1.19 -15.94
CA THR A 50 11.43 0.36 -17.13
C THR A 50 11.76 -1.12 -16.88
N TYR A 51 10.82 -2.02 -17.20
CA TYR A 51 11.01 -3.47 -17.05
C TYR A 51 10.89 -4.20 -18.39
N VAL A 52 11.61 -5.31 -18.55
CA VAL A 52 11.50 -6.18 -19.73
C VAL A 52 10.06 -6.70 -19.87
N ASP A 53 9.58 -6.79 -21.11
CA ASP A 53 8.31 -7.44 -21.43
C ASP A 53 8.60 -8.71 -22.24
N TYR A 54 8.31 -9.86 -21.67
CA TYR A 54 8.43 -11.14 -22.34
C TYR A 54 7.20 -11.38 -23.23
N ASP A 55 7.47 -11.72 -24.49
CA ASP A 55 6.42 -12.11 -25.43
C ASP A 55 6.09 -13.59 -25.23
N VAL A 56 5.04 -13.83 -24.45
CA VAL A 56 4.56 -15.18 -24.12
C VAL A 56 3.93 -15.81 -25.36
N THR A 57 4.31 -17.05 -25.66
CA THR A 57 3.63 -17.82 -26.70
C THR A 57 2.48 -18.64 -26.13
N ASP A 58 1.44 -18.87 -26.92
CA ASP A 58 0.32 -19.71 -26.52
C ASP A 58 0.78 -21.16 -26.25
N GLU A 59 0.17 -21.79 -25.26
CA GLU A 59 0.48 -23.13 -24.73
C GLU A 59 1.90 -23.29 -24.15
N GLU A 60 2.64 -22.21 -23.89
CA GLU A 60 3.98 -22.30 -23.30
C GLU A 60 3.95 -22.86 -21.86
N GLU A 61 4.95 -23.67 -21.53
CA GLU A 61 5.05 -24.36 -20.24
C GLU A 61 6.14 -23.81 -19.32
N PHE A 62 5.76 -23.56 -18.08
CA PHE A 62 6.63 -23.11 -16.99
C PHE A 62 6.55 -24.09 -15.81
N ASP A 63 7.52 -24.06 -14.91
CA ASP A 63 7.38 -24.78 -13.63
C ASP A 63 6.40 -24.03 -12.74
N PHE A 64 6.58 -22.71 -12.65
CA PHE A 64 5.75 -21.84 -11.84
C PHE A 64 5.17 -20.70 -12.65
N ILE A 65 3.89 -20.43 -12.43
CA ILE A 65 3.22 -19.22 -12.91
C ILE A 65 2.81 -18.39 -11.70
N VAL A 66 3.35 -17.18 -11.58
CA VAL A 66 3.00 -16.20 -10.55
C VAL A 66 2.05 -15.17 -11.16
N VAL A 67 0.86 -15.03 -10.57
CA VAL A 67 -0.19 -14.13 -11.05
C VAL A 67 -0.21 -12.85 -10.22
N GLY A 68 0.18 -11.73 -10.84
CA GLY A 68 0.29 -10.41 -10.23
C GLY A 68 1.72 -10.09 -9.80
N ALA A 69 2.33 -9.06 -10.39
CA ALA A 69 3.64 -8.52 -9.99
C ALA A 69 3.49 -7.46 -8.89
N GLY A 70 2.70 -7.77 -7.87
CA GLY A 70 2.51 -6.90 -6.71
C GLY A 70 3.63 -7.03 -5.65
N SER A 71 3.36 -6.51 -4.45
CA SER A 71 4.29 -6.59 -3.31
C SER A 71 4.80 -8.02 -3.07
N ALA A 72 3.91 -9.01 -3.07
CA ALA A 72 4.29 -10.41 -2.88
C ALA A 72 4.82 -11.06 -4.15
N GLY A 73 4.14 -10.88 -5.29
CA GLY A 73 4.47 -11.60 -6.52
C GLY A 73 5.87 -11.31 -7.06
N CYS A 74 6.35 -10.07 -6.93
CA CYS A 74 7.75 -9.73 -7.25
C CYS A 74 8.75 -10.55 -6.43
N VAL A 75 8.51 -10.69 -5.13
CA VAL A 75 9.36 -11.46 -4.22
C VAL A 75 9.31 -12.94 -4.58
N VAL A 76 8.11 -13.50 -4.77
CA VAL A 76 7.94 -14.92 -5.11
C VAL A 76 8.64 -15.27 -6.42
N ALA A 77 8.39 -14.51 -7.48
CA ALA A 77 8.99 -14.79 -8.78
C ALA A 77 10.53 -14.69 -8.74
N ASN A 78 11.05 -13.69 -8.01
CA ASN A 78 12.49 -13.56 -7.78
C ASN A 78 13.06 -14.76 -7.02
N ARG A 79 12.47 -15.12 -5.88
CA ARG A 79 13.01 -16.18 -5.03
C ARG A 79 12.93 -17.53 -5.73
N LEU A 80 11.84 -17.84 -6.43
CA LEU A 80 11.73 -19.11 -7.17
C LEU A 80 12.76 -19.21 -8.31
N SER A 81 13.01 -18.12 -9.03
CA SER A 81 14.00 -18.09 -10.12
C SER A 81 15.45 -18.13 -9.66
N GLU A 82 15.74 -18.08 -8.35
CA GLU A 82 17.08 -18.37 -7.82
C GLU A 82 17.51 -19.82 -8.10
N ASN A 83 16.55 -20.74 -8.24
CA ASN A 83 16.83 -22.08 -8.76
C ASN A 83 16.89 -22.01 -10.30
N PRO A 84 18.07 -22.21 -10.94
CA PRO A 84 18.21 -22.11 -12.39
C PRO A 84 17.43 -23.19 -13.14
N ASP A 85 17.08 -24.30 -12.48
CA ASP A 85 16.33 -25.41 -13.08
C ASP A 85 14.81 -25.14 -13.16
N TRP A 86 14.33 -24.06 -12.54
CA TRP A 86 12.92 -23.71 -12.54
C TRP A 86 12.63 -22.55 -13.47
N ARG A 87 11.76 -22.77 -14.46
CA ARG A 87 11.21 -21.72 -15.33
C ARG A 87 10.03 -21.05 -14.65
N VAL A 88 10.12 -19.74 -14.45
CA VAL A 88 9.12 -18.93 -13.74
C VAL A 88 8.55 -17.88 -14.68
N LEU A 89 7.23 -17.87 -14.83
CA LEU A 89 6.49 -16.81 -15.51
C LEU A 89 5.80 -15.91 -14.48
N LEU A 90 6.01 -14.60 -14.56
CA LEU A 90 5.32 -13.57 -13.79
C LEU A 90 4.41 -12.78 -14.73
N LEU A 91 3.10 -12.79 -14.45
CA LEU A 91 2.09 -12.10 -15.25
C LEU A 91 1.55 -10.88 -14.48
N GLU A 92 1.60 -9.69 -15.07
CA GLU A 92 1.08 -8.45 -14.49
C GLU A 92 0.09 -7.77 -15.43
N ALA A 93 -1.06 -7.34 -14.91
CA ALA A 93 -2.09 -6.65 -15.69
C ALA A 93 -1.70 -5.21 -16.06
N GLY A 94 -0.92 -4.55 -15.22
CA GLY A 94 -0.37 -3.23 -15.42
C GLY A 94 0.88 -3.16 -16.30
N GLY A 95 1.32 -1.93 -16.54
CA GLY A 95 2.57 -1.61 -17.24
C GLY A 95 3.69 -1.22 -16.28
N ASP A 96 4.62 -0.42 -16.79
CA ASP A 96 5.71 0.17 -16.00
C ASP A 96 5.22 1.32 -15.11
N PRO A 97 5.87 1.56 -13.95
CA PRO A 97 5.72 2.80 -13.20
C PRO A 97 6.10 4.05 -14.01
N ASP A 98 5.71 5.23 -13.53
CA ASP A 98 6.09 6.53 -14.11
C ASP A 98 6.92 7.39 -13.12
N PHE A 99 7.38 8.57 -13.54
CA PHE A 99 8.18 9.45 -12.67
C PHE A 99 7.45 9.89 -11.39
N THR A 100 6.12 9.92 -11.38
CA THR A 100 5.32 10.23 -10.19
C THR A 100 5.55 9.20 -9.11
N THR A 101 5.80 7.94 -9.49
CA THR A 101 6.08 6.86 -8.54
C THR A 101 7.45 6.97 -7.88
N GLU A 102 8.40 7.67 -8.49
CA GLU A 102 9.76 7.81 -7.97
C GLU A 102 9.84 8.77 -6.78
N MET A 103 9.07 9.85 -6.85
CA MET A 103 9.10 10.98 -5.93
C MET A 103 8.17 10.74 -4.74
N PRO A 104 8.69 10.57 -3.52
CA PRO A 104 7.85 10.29 -2.35
C PRO A 104 6.67 11.24 -2.17
N ALA A 105 6.89 12.57 -2.25
CA ALA A 105 5.85 13.57 -2.03
C ALA A 105 4.67 13.48 -3.01
N LEU A 106 4.84 12.82 -4.16
CA LEU A 106 3.83 12.70 -5.20
C LEU A 106 3.03 11.40 -5.13
N PHE A 107 3.25 10.53 -4.14
CA PHE A 107 2.58 9.21 -4.10
C PHE A 107 1.06 9.29 -4.25
N SER A 108 0.39 10.29 -3.65
CA SER A 108 -1.06 10.43 -3.76
C SER A 108 -1.52 10.75 -5.17
N SER A 109 -0.69 11.40 -6.00
CA SER A 109 -0.97 11.73 -7.39
C SER A 109 -1.14 10.50 -8.30
N THR A 110 -0.71 9.32 -7.84
CA THR A 110 -0.91 8.04 -8.54
C THR A 110 -2.33 7.45 -8.35
N ILE A 111 -3.09 7.95 -7.37
CA ILE A 111 -4.44 7.45 -7.09
C ILE A 111 -5.43 7.99 -8.14
N GLN A 112 -6.36 7.14 -8.58
CA GLN A 112 -7.30 7.43 -9.67
C GLN A 112 -6.66 7.66 -11.04
N THR A 113 -5.47 7.09 -11.30
CA THR A 113 -4.81 7.07 -12.62
C THR A 113 -4.80 5.65 -13.20
N GLU A 114 -4.17 5.46 -14.37
CA GLU A 114 -3.97 4.14 -15.00
C GLU A 114 -3.10 3.19 -14.16
N LEU A 115 -2.31 3.72 -13.22
CA LEU A 115 -1.50 2.94 -12.27
C LEU A 115 -2.33 2.35 -11.13
N ASP A 116 -3.59 2.74 -11.01
CA ASP A 116 -4.53 2.32 -9.97
C ASP A 116 -5.62 1.44 -10.59
N TRP A 117 -6.05 0.40 -9.89
CA TRP A 117 -7.26 -0.35 -10.23
C TRP A 117 -8.53 0.49 -10.05
N GLN A 118 -8.48 1.53 -9.21
CA GLN A 118 -9.57 2.48 -8.96
C GLN A 118 -10.85 1.76 -8.48
N PHE A 119 -10.71 0.87 -7.50
CA PHE A 119 -11.84 0.15 -6.95
C PHE A 119 -12.81 1.09 -6.23
N LYS A 120 -14.09 0.71 -6.21
CA LYS A 120 -15.16 1.43 -5.52
C LYS A 120 -15.94 0.45 -4.65
N THR A 121 -16.22 0.85 -3.41
CA THR A 121 -17.02 0.02 -2.50
C THR A 121 -18.51 0.14 -2.83
N GLN A 122 -19.29 -0.82 -2.39
CA GLN A 122 -20.74 -0.66 -2.36
C GLN A 122 -21.13 0.33 -1.25
N PRO A 123 -22.18 1.15 -1.44
CA PRO A 123 -22.65 2.07 -0.41
C PRO A 123 -23.10 1.33 0.86
N GLN A 124 -22.71 1.84 2.02
CA GLN A 124 -23.13 1.32 3.33
C GLN A 124 -23.48 2.47 4.28
N PRO A 125 -24.50 2.33 5.14
CA PRO A 125 -24.93 3.42 6.02
C PRO A 125 -23.91 3.76 7.12
N SER A 126 -22.94 2.89 7.39
CA SER A 126 -21.96 3.04 8.47
C SER A 126 -20.69 3.82 8.06
N ASN A 127 -20.46 4.10 6.78
CA ASN A 127 -19.20 4.67 6.32
C ASN A 127 -19.29 5.40 4.97
N CYS A 128 -18.28 6.23 4.70
CA CYS A 128 -18.02 6.98 3.47
C CYS A 128 -19.22 7.79 2.96
N LEU A 129 -20.11 8.23 3.86
CA LEU A 129 -21.32 8.97 3.49
C LEU A 129 -21.02 10.34 2.86
N GLY A 130 -19.86 10.91 3.20
CA GLY A 130 -19.33 12.13 2.61
C GLY A 130 -18.65 11.95 1.25
N MET A 131 -18.54 10.72 0.73
CA MET A 131 -17.95 10.45 -0.58
C MET A 131 -18.99 10.46 -1.70
N VAL A 132 -18.53 10.70 -2.93
CA VAL A 132 -19.37 10.60 -4.14
C VAL A 132 -20.05 9.24 -4.17
N ASN A 133 -21.37 9.23 -4.41
CA ASN A 133 -22.22 8.04 -4.38
C ASN A 133 -22.19 7.23 -3.07
N LYS A 134 -21.76 7.84 -1.94
CA LYS A 134 -21.61 7.16 -0.64
C LYS A 134 -20.70 5.92 -0.73
N SER A 135 -19.74 5.93 -1.65
CA SER A 135 -18.83 4.83 -1.97
C SER A 135 -17.40 5.24 -1.64
N CYS A 136 -16.66 4.40 -0.91
CA CYS A 136 -15.25 4.63 -0.68
C CYS A 136 -14.45 4.46 -1.98
N SER A 137 -13.43 5.30 -2.19
CA SER A 137 -12.43 5.12 -3.24
C SER A 137 -11.30 4.23 -2.74
N TRP A 138 -11.10 3.05 -3.32
CA TRP A 138 -10.05 2.10 -2.93
C TRP A 138 -8.95 2.07 -3.99
N ALA A 139 -7.77 2.57 -3.62
CA ALA A 139 -6.58 2.50 -4.46
C ALA A 139 -5.88 1.16 -4.30
N ALA A 140 -5.47 0.55 -5.42
CA ALA A 140 -4.64 -0.65 -5.46
C ALA A 140 -3.80 -0.61 -6.73
N GLY A 141 -2.49 -0.91 -6.66
CA GLY A 141 -1.62 -0.75 -7.81
C GLY A 141 -1.93 -1.73 -8.94
N LYS A 142 -2.08 -1.20 -10.15
CA LYS A 142 -2.17 -1.90 -11.44
C LYS A 142 -0.95 -1.54 -12.27
N VAL A 143 0.20 -1.97 -11.79
CA VAL A 143 1.53 -1.58 -12.30
C VAL A 143 2.55 -2.61 -11.82
N ILE A 144 3.68 -2.77 -12.49
CA ILE A 144 4.80 -3.55 -11.98
C ILE A 144 5.21 -3.05 -10.59
N GLY A 145 5.27 -3.96 -9.61
CA GLY A 145 5.42 -3.70 -8.17
C GLY A 145 4.10 -3.55 -7.41
N GLY A 146 2.97 -3.48 -8.13
CA GLY A 146 1.61 -3.32 -7.62
C GLY A 146 1.50 -2.16 -6.64
N SER A 147 0.80 -2.39 -5.53
CA SER A 147 0.60 -1.35 -4.52
C SER A 147 1.90 -0.83 -3.91
N SER A 148 3.02 -1.56 -3.94
CA SER A 148 4.31 -1.03 -3.45
C SER A 148 4.85 0.13 -4.30
N SER A 149 4.48 0.19 -5.58
CA SER A 149 4.86 1.26 -6.51
C SER A 149 4.03 2.54 -6.33
N ILE A 150 2.90 2.47 -5.62
CA ILE A 150 2.00 3.62 -5.42
C ILE A 150 1.72 3.94 -3.93
N ASN A 151 2.22 3.13 -2.99
CA ASN A 151 1.95 3.30 -1.56
C ASN A 151 2.64 4.52 -0.95
N GLY A 152 2.36 4.74 0.33
CA GLY A 152 3.04 5.76 1.13
C GLY A 152 4.44 5.39 1.62
N MET A 153 5.14 4.38 1.09
CA MET A 153 6.52 3.97 1.48
C MET A 153 6.78 3.67 2.97
N ILE A 154 5.82 3.89 3.87
CA ILE A 154 5.97 3.64 5.31
C ILE A 154 6.36 2.19 5.55
N TYR A 155 7.46 2.00 6.27
CA TYR A 155 7.96 0.68 6.64
C TYR A 155 7.64 0.38 8.11
N THR A 156 6.55 -0.36 8.31
CA THR A 156 6.16 -0.89 9.62
C THR A 156 5.86 -2.38 9.47
N ARG A 157 6.42 -3.20 10.34
CA ARG A 157 6.19 -4.65 10.38
C ARG A 157 4.90 -5.00 11.10
N GLY A 158 4.53 -4.20 12.08
CA GLY A 158 3.42 -4.42 12.99
C GLY A 158 3.82 -5.07 14.30
N ASN A 159 2.84 -5.36 15.15
CA ASN A 159 3.11 -5.78 16.52
C ASN A 159 3.34 -7.31 16.57
N PRO A 160 4.31 -7.82 17.34
CA PRO A 160 4.54 -9.25 17.53
C PRO A 160 3.29 -10.02 17.90
N LYS A 161 2.43 -9.41 18.73
CA LYS A 161 1.16 -10.01 19.16
C LYS A 161 0.19 -10.27 18.00
N ASP A 162 0.29 -9.54 16.90
CA ASP A 162 -0.52 -9.79 15.70
C ASP A 162 -0.17 -11.16 15.09
N PHE A 163 1.13 -11.41 14.95
CA PHE A 163 1.68 -12.66 14.38
C PHE A 163 1.55 -13.84 15.34
N ASP A 164 1.82 -13.62 16.62
CA ASP A 164 1.57 -14.64 17.65
C ASP A 164 0.08 -14.99 17.71
N GLY A 165 -0.80 -14.01 17.45
CA GLY A 165 -2.23 -14.23 17.23
C GLY A 165 -2.51 -15.14 16.03
N TRP A 166 -1.81 -14.96 14.89
CA TRP A 166 -1.93 -15.86 13.75
C TRP A 166 -1.55 -17.30 14.10
N GLU A 167 -0.47 -17.48 14.87
CA GLU A 167 -0.06 -18.80 15.36
C GLU A 167 -1.08 -19.41 16.33
N TYR A 168 -1.58 -18.63 17.29
CA TYR A 168 -2.63 -19.04 18.22
C TYR A 168 -3.93 -19.47 17.52
N MET A 169 -4.25 -18.87 16.37
CA MET A 169 -5.38 -19.28 15.52
C MET A 169 -5.16 -20.62 14.79
N GLY A 170 -4.06 -21.32 15.04
CA GLY A 170 -3.76 -22.65 14.51
C GLY A 170 -2.90 -22.64 13.24
N ASN A 171 -2.12 -21.57 13.04
CA ASN A 171 -1.18 -21.45 11.92
C ASN A 171 0.26 -21.59 12.46
N PRO A 172 0.75 -22.82 12.64
CA PRO A 172 2.06 -23.04 13.25
C PRO A 172 3.17 -22.33 12.48
N GLU A 173 4.16 -21.84 13.23
CA GLU A 173 5.32 -21.13 12.68
C GLU A 173 5.01 -19.77 12.06
N TRP A 174 3.80 -19.23 12.23
CA TRP A 174 3.45 -17.86 11.79
C TRP A 174 3.56 -16.82 12.92
N GLY A 175 4.04 -17.22 14.10
CA GLY A 175 4.35 -16.32 15.21
C GLY A 175 5.53 -15.40 14.91
N TYR A 176 5.67 -14.31 15.65
CA TYR A 176 6.65 -13.26 15.34
C TYR A 176 8.09 -13.79 15.31
N LYS A 177 8.43 -14.69 16.24
CA LYS A 177 9.77 -15.30 16.30
C LYS A 177 10.17 -16.02 15.00
N PHE A 178 9.19 -16.55 14.26
CA PHE A 178 9.42 -17.26 13.00
C PHE A 178 9.37 -16.32 11.79
N LEU A 179 8.66 -15.20 11.89
CA LEU A 179 8.58 -14.19 10.83
C LEU A 179 9.70 -13.16 10.88
N LEU A 180 10.27 -12.88 12.06
CA LEU A 180 11.40 -11.95 12.21
C LEU A 180 12.57 -12.27 11.27
N PRO A 181 13.02 -13.53 11.09
CA PRO A 181 14.04 -13.87 10.11
C PRO A 181 13.66 -13.47 8.67
N TYR A 182 12.39 -13.56 8.29
CA TYR A 182 11.92 -13.20 6.95
C TYR A 182 11.82 -11.69 6.75
N PHE A 183 11.45 -10.93 7.79
CA PHE A 183 11.59 -9.47 7.75
C PHE A 183 13.06 -9.06 7.53
N LYS A 184 13.97 -9.65 8.31
CA LYS A 184 15.42 -9.38 8.22
C LYS A 184 16.02 -9.81 6.88
N LYS A 185 15.56 -10.91 6.30
CA LYS A 185 16.05 -11.44 5.01
C LYS A 185 15.81 -10.45 3.86
N SER A 186 14.68 -9.76 3.85
CA SER A 186 14.35 -8.83 2.76
C SER A 186 15.04 -7.47 2.91
N GLU A 187 15.25 -6.97 4.13
CA GLU A 187 15.65 -5.59 4.34
C GLU A 187 17.17 -5.36 4.32
N ASP A 188 17.54 -4.19 3.80
CA ASP A 188 18.84 -3.54 4.00
C ASP A 188 18.60 -2.26 4.80
N PHE A 189 18.64 -2.39 6.13
CA PHE A 189 18.26 -1.33 7.05
C PHE A 189 19.38 -0.30 7.25
N LYS A 190 19.10 0.94 6.83
CA LYS A 190 19.98 2.11 6.94
C LYS A 190 19.30 3.30 7.64
N ALA A 191 18.05 3.16 8.06
CA ALA A 191 17.31 4.21 8.75
C ALA A 191 17.88 4.50 10.14
N LYS A 192 17.58 5.70 10.67
CA LYS A 192 17.89 6.08 12.06
C LYS A 192 17.15 5.14 13.03
N THR A 193 17.84 4.67 14.05
CA THR A 193 17.28 3.81 15.11
C THR A 193 17.85 4.19 16.47
N ASP A 194 17.02 4.12 17.50
CA ASP A 194 17.37 4.27 18.92
C ASP A 194 17.36 2.92 19.66
N SER A 195 17.27 1.81 18.91
CA SER A 195 17.33 0.45 19.44
C SER A 195 18.63 0.20 20.18
N ARG A 196 18.55 -0.54 21.29
CA ARG A 196 19.74 -1.00 22.03
C ARG A 196 20.34 -2.26 21.41
N ASN A 197 19.58 -2.97 20.59
CA ASN A 197 20.02 -4.16 19.89
C ASN A 197 19.56 -4.17 18.42
N PRO A 198 20.03 -3.20 17.61
CA PRO A 198 19.56 -3.03 16.24
C PRO A 198 19.81 -4.28 15.38
N ASP A 199 20.93 -4.98 15.57
CA ASP A 199 21.27 -6.18 14.79
C ASP A 199 20.37 -7.40 15.12
N PHE A 200 19.71 -7.41 16.28
CA PHE A 200 18.69 -8.42 16.58
C PHE A 200 17.44 -8.17 15.74
N TYR A 201 16.96 -6.94 15.68
CA TYR A 201 15.72 -6.58 14.99
C TYR A 201 15.91 -6.41 13.49
N HIS A 202 17.07 -5.96 13.02
CA HIS A 202 17.26 -5.50 11.66
C HIS A 202 18.23 -6.35 10.84
N GLY A 203 17.91 -6.48 9.55
CA GLY A 203 18.75 -7.09 8.53
C GLY A 203 19.56 -6.05 7.77
N ARG A 204 20.73 -6.46 7.29
CA ARG A 204 21.57 -5.67 6.37
C ARG A 204 21.92 -6.53 5.17
N GLY A 205 22.00 -5.92 3.99
CA GLY A 205 22.31 -6.63 2.74
C GLY A 205 21.13 -7.32 2.05
N GLY A 206 19.91 -7.18 2.57
CA GLY A 206 18.69 -7.55 1.84
C GLY A 206 18.48 -6.70 0.58
N TYR A 207 17.49 -7.08 -0.22
CA TYR A 207 17.22 -6.39 -1.50
C TYR A 207 16.39 -5.12 -1.33
N LEU A 208 15.54 -5.06 -0.31
CA LEU A 208 14.67 -3.92 -0.04
C LEU A 208 15.40 -2.87 0.79
N LYS A 209 15.60 -1.68 0.23
CA LYS A 209 16.29 -0.59 0.93
C LYS A 209 15.34 0.12 1.89
N ILE A 210 15.78 0.23 3.16
CA ILE A 210 15.03 0.91 4.21
C ILE A 210 15.85 2.08 4.73
N GLU A 211 15.37 3.30 4.52
CA GLU A 211 16.03 4.54 4.93
C GLU A 211 15.06 5.43 5.74
N SER A 212 15.59 6.48 6.34
CA SER A 212 14.77 7.54 6.94
C SER A 212 14.28 8.49 5.85
N PHE A 213 13.08 9.05 5.99
CA PHE A 213 12.68 10.21 5.19
C PHE A 213 13.64 11.39 5.42
N SER A 214 13.64 12.36 4.50
CA SER A 214 14.31 13.65 4.68
C SER A 214 13.89 14.31 5.99
N ASP A 215 14.77 15.13 6.58
CA ASP A 215 14.55 15.81 7.88
C ASP A 215 13.67 17.10 7.76
N ASP A 216 12.83 17.21 6.72
CA ASP A 216 11.94 18.35 6.50
C ASP A 216 10.88 18.54 7.61
N GLY A 217 10.60 19.76 8.04
CA GLY A 217 9.55 20.02 9.05
C GLY A 217 9.89 19.59 10.48
N THR A 218 11.18 19.43 10.80
CA THR A 218 11.67 18.98 12.12
C THR A 218 11.12 19.80 13.29
N PHE A 219 10.97 21.11 13.15
CA PHE A 219 10.35 21.97 14.19
C PHE A 219 8.99 21.44 14.69
N LEU A 220 8.12 21.00 13.79
CA LEU A 220 6.82 20.46 14.16
C LEU A 220 6.91 19.02 14.68
N ILE A 221 7.82 18.22 14.15
CA ILE A 221 8.10 16.87 14.69
C ILE A 221 8.56 16.96 16.15
N ASP A 222 9.42 17.92 16.49
CA ASP A 222 9.88 18.16 17.84
C ASP A 222 8.74 18.67 18.73
N THR A 223 7.93 19.62 18.22
CA THR A 223 6.73 20.12 18.93
C THR A 223 5.74 19.00 19.24
N PHE A 224 5.50 18.09 18.30
CA PHE A 224 4.64 16.93 18.52
C PHE A 224 5.27 16.00 19.55
N SER A 225 6.57 15.72 19.45
CA SER A 225 7.29 14.90 20.43
C SER A 225 7.18 15.46 21.85
N GLU A 226 7.35 16.76 22.02
CA GLU A 226 7.16 17.45 23.32
C GLU A 226 5.73 17.33 23.83
N SER A 227 4.74 17.46 22.95
CA SER A 227 3.31 17.33 23.30
C SER A 227 2.97 15.91 23.77
N PHE A 228 3.50 14.87 23.12
CA PHE A 228 3.33 13.49 23.58
C PHE A 228 4.01 13.27 24.95
N ARG A 229 5.21 13.83 25.17
CA ARG A 229 5.90 13.75 26.47
C ARG A 229 5.15 14.46 27.58
N GLU A 230 4.51 15.61 27.31
CA GLU A 230 3.66 16.32 28.27
C GLU A 230 2.47 15.46 28.71
N LEU A 231 1.92 14.65 27.79
CA LEU A 231 0.87 13.66 28.07
C LEU A 231 1.41 12.37 28.72
N GLY A 232 2.72 12.29 29.03
CA GLY A 232 3.36 11.12 29.63
C GLY A 232 3.58 9.96 28.66
N ILE A 233 3.47 10.20 27.35
CA ILE A 233 3.65 9.19 26.31
C ILE A 233 5.07 9.28 25.71
N PRO A 234 5.81 8.17 25.61
CA PRO A 234 7.19 8.20 25.14
C PRO A 234 7.30 8.52 23.65
N THR A 235 8.51 8.92 23.26
CA THR A 235 8.87 9.20 21.86
C THR A 235 10.09 8.38 21.47
N PHE A 236 10.13 7.83 20.26
CA PHE A 236 11.24 7.00 19.78
C PHE A 236 11.39 7.07 18.25
N ASN A 237 12.46 6.52 17.69
CA ASN A 237 12.71 6.53 16.24
C ASN A 237 12.46 5.18 15.56
N ASP A 238 12.36 4.09 16.32
CA ASP A 238 12.21 2.75 15.73
C ASP A 238 11.03 1.97 16.29
N VAL A 239 9.92 1.98 15.54
CA VAL A 239 8.71 1.20 15.85
C VAL A 239 8.86 -0.29 15.53
N ASN A 240 9.89 -0.69 14.79
CA ASN A 240 10.10 -2.08 14.37
C ASN A 240 11.05 -2.85 15.29
N ALA A 241 11.68 -2.17 16.24
CA ALA A 241 12.60 -2.71 17.25
C ALA A 241 11.91 -2.96 18.61
N GLU A 242 12.57 -2.67 19.74
CA GLU A 242 12.04 -2.93 21.08
C GLU A 242 10.74 -2.15 21.40
N ASN A 243 10.53 -1.00 20.75
CA ASN A 243 9.54 0.00 21.11
C ASN A 243 8.21 -0.18 20.36
N GLN A 244 7.62 -1.37 20.39
CA GLN A 244 6.30 -1.66 19.80
C GLN A 244 5.15 -1.35 20.77
N VAL A 245 5.23 -0.19 21.40
CA VAL A 245 4.35 0.28 22.48
C VAL A 245 3.61 1.56 22.07
N GLU A 246 2.77 2.05 22.97
CA GLU A 246 2.16 3.38 22.84
C GLU A 246 3.26 4.45 22.83
N GLY A 247 3.18 5.39 21.88
CA GLY A 247 4.27 6.34 21.65
C GLY A 247 4.12 7.17 20.37
N TYR A 248 4.91 8.22 20.26
CA TYR A 248 5.09 8.99 19.02
C TYR A 248 6.46 8.73 18.41
N PHE A 249 6.49 8.49 17.10
CA PHE A 249 7.71 8.06 16.44
C PHE A 249 7.80 8.52 14.99
N ILE A 250 9.04 8.55 14.49
CA ILE A 250 9.33 8.85 13.10
C ILE A 250 9.39 7.53 12.33
N GLN A 251 8.67 7.46 11.22
CA GLN A 251 8.65 6.26 10.38
C GLN A 251 9.93 6.12 9.57
N SER A 252 10.41 4.88 9.47
CA SER A 252 11.31 4.46 8.39
C SER A 252 10.51 4.20 7.11
N ALA A 253 11.20 4.15 5.98
CA ALA A 253 10.58 4.10 4.67
C ALA A 253 11.32 3.16 3.71
N THR A 254 10.58 2.55 2.78
CA THR A 254 11.14 1.82 1.66
C THR A 254 11.69 2.81 0.62
N LEU A 255 12.90 3.29 0.83
CA LEU A 255 13.59 4.28 0.00
C LEU A 255 15.00 3.78 -0.35
N ASP A 256 15.47 4.12 -1.54
CA ASP A 256 16.84 3.92 -1.99
C ASP A 256 17.36 5.25 -2.55
N ASN A 257 18.28 5.88 -1.81
CA ASN A 257 18.77 7.22 -2.12
C ASN A 257 17.61 8.21 -2.34
N ALA A 258 16.71 8.29 -1.34
CA ALA A 258 15.56 9.20 -1.30
C ALA A 258 14.48 9.00 -2.39
N LYS A 259 14.63 8.02 -3.28
CA LYS A 259 13.60 7.58 -4.23
C LYS A 259 12.86 6.38 -3.68
N ARG A 260 11.63 6.15 -4.14
CA ARG A 260 10.88 4.94 -3.78
C ARG A 260 11.67 3.66 -4.06
N SER A 261 11.75 2.76 -3.08
CA SER A 261 12.19 1.37 -3.22
C SER A 261 10.98 0.44 -3.24
N SER A 262 10.37 0.24 -4.41
CA SER A 262 9.25 -0.71 -4.58
C SER A 262 9.76 -2.16 -4.59
N THR A 263 8.86 -3.14 -4.45
CA THR A 263 9.25 -4.55 -4.57
C THR A 263 9.71 -4.91 -5.98
N ALA A 264 9.22 -4.22 -7.01
CA ALA A 264 9.73 -4.41 -8.36
C ALA A 264 11.20 -3.95 -8.49
N LYS A 265 11.56 -2.80 -7.92
CA LYS A 265 12.95 -2.35 -7.92
C LYS A 265 13.86 -3.29 -7.16
N ALA A 266 13.47 -3.63 -5.93
CA ALA A 266 14.27 -4.49 -5.06
C ALA A 266 14.42 -5.91 -5.63
N PHE A 267 13.33 -6.53 -6.10
CA PHE A 267 13.29 -7.96 -6.42
C PHE A 267 13.23 -8.29 -7.91
N LEU A 268 12.92 -7.35 -8.80
CA LEU A 268 12.88 -7.62 -10.24
C LEU A 268 13.97 -6.88 -11.02
N LYS A 269 14.18 -5.58 -10.79
CA LYS A 269 15.00 -4.73 -11.68
C LYS A 269 16.39 -5.29 -11.96
N GLN A 270 17.11 -5.72 -10.91
CA GLN A 270 18.46 -6.30 -11.03
C GLN A 270 18.48 -7.77 -11.52
N PHE A 271 17.32 -8.44 -11.55
CA PHE A 271 17.21 -9.88 -11.83
C PHE A 271 16.38 -10.22 -13.07
N GLN A 272 15.77 -9.22 -13.72
CA GLN A 272 14.87 -9.38 -14.85
C GLN A 272 15.52 -10.04 -16.09
N ASN A 273 16.86 -10.05 -16.16
CA ASN A 273 17.62 -10.69 -17.22
C ASN A 273 18.01 -12.15 -16.92
N ARG A 274 17.57 -12.72 -15.78
CA ARG A 274 17.76 -14.15 -15.51
C ARG A 274 17.08 -14.97 -16.62
N PRO A 275 17.76 -15.94 -17.25
CA PRO A 275 17.21 -16.65 -18.41
C PRO A 275 15.94 -17.45 -18.09
N ASN A 276 15.76 -17.86 -16.82
CA ASN A 276 14.64 -18.64 -16.33
C ASN A 276 13.51 -17.81 -15.69
N LEU A 277 13.65 -16.47 -15.58
CA LEU A 277 12.58 -15.57 -15.12
C LEU A 277 11.99 -14.79 -16.30
N LYS A 278 10.70 -14.98 -16.57
CA LYS A 278 9.97 -14.29 -17.63
C LYS A 278 8.93 -13.36 -17.00
N ILE A 279 8.98 -12.07 -17.33
CA ILE A 279 8.04 -11.05 -16.84
C ILE A 279 7.20 -10.60 -18.02
N SER A 280 5.88 -10.77 -17.96
CA SER A 280 4.96 -10.32 -19.00
C SER A 280 4.02 -9.26 -18.43
N LYS A 281 4.13 -8.05 -18.98
CA LYS A 281 3.30 -6.89 -18.63
C LYS A 281 1.99 -6.92 -19.41
N HIS A 282 1.03 -6.08 -19.03
CA HIS A 282 -0.29 -5.97 -19.69
C HIS A 282 -1.00 -7.32 -19.90
N SER A 283 -0.77 -8.26 -18.99
CA SER A 283 -1.19 -9.65 -19.01
C SER A 283 -2.24 -9.89 -17.93
N PHE A 284 -3.50 -9.69 -18.29
CA PHE A 284 -4.63 -9.80 -17.36
C PHE A 284 -5.12 -11.24 -17.25
N VAL A 285 -4.78 -11.92 -16.15
CA VAL A 285 -5.21 -13.30 -15.88
C VAL A 285 -6.69 -13.35 -15.53
N ARG A 286 -7.43 -14.22 -16.23
CA ARG A 286 -8.89 -14.33 -16.13
C ARG A 286 -9.37 -15.57 -15.41
N LYS A 287 -8.58 -16.65 -15.46
CA LYS A 287 -8.95 -17.95 -14.92
C LYS A 287 -7.73 -18.81 -14.63
N VAL A 288 -7.75 -19.51 -13.51
CA VAL A 288 -6.86 -20.63 -13.22
C VAL A 288 -7.49 -21.90 -13.83
N LEU A 289 -6.70 -22.65 -14.58
CA LEU A 289 -7.12 -23.90 -15.18
C LEU A 289 -6.95 -25.04 -14.17
N ILE A 290 -8.07 -25.68 -13.81
CA ILE A 290 -8.15 -26.76 -12.83
C ILE A 290 -8.86 -27.94 -13.49
N ASN A 291 -8.25 -29.13 -13.43
CA ASN A 291 -8.81 -30.34 -14.03
C ASN A 291 -9.83 -31.04 -13.09
N ALA A 292 -10.42 -32.14 -13.57
CA ALA A 292 -11.40 -32.93 -12.81
C ALA A 292 -10.84 -33.51 -11.50
N ASP A 293 -9.54 -33.79 -11.45
CA ASP A 293 -8.82 -34.29 -10.28
C ASP A 293 -8.42 -33.16 -9.29
N LYS A 294 -8.93 -31.94 -9.51
CA LYS A 294 -8.64 -30.73 -8.71
C LYS A 294 -7.15 -30.37 -8.69
N VAL A 295 -6.47 -30.53 -9.82
CA VAL A 295 -5.09 -30.07 -10.03
C VAL A 295 -5.09 -28.80 -10.87
N ALA A 296 -4.53 -27.73 -10.34
CA ALA A 296 -4.25 -26.51 -11.10
C ALA A 296 -3.05 -26.75 -12.01
N TYR A 297 -3.22 -26.55 -13.32
CA TYR A 297 -2.22 -26.90 -14.34
C TYR A 297 -1.86 -25.72 -15.27
N GLY A 298 -2.40 -24.53 -15.03
CA GLY A 298 -2.15 -23.38 -15.89
C GLY A 298 -3.07 -22.20 -15.63
N VAL A 299 -2.97 -21.18 -16.48
CA VAL A 299 -3.86 -20.02 -16.47
C VAL A 299 -4.23 -19.59 -17.87
N VAL A 300 -5.37 -18.90 -17.98
CA VAL A 300 -5.78 -18.17 -19.18
C VAL A 300 -5.71 -16.68 -18.90
N PHE A 301 -5.09 -15.92 -19.80
CA PHE A 301 -4.93 -14.47 -19.66
C PHE A 301 -5.10 -13.73 -20.99
N MET A 302 -5.32 -12.42 -20.91
CA MET A 302 -5.35 -11.54 -22.08
C MET A 302 -4.13 -10.64 -22.14
N LYS A 303 -3.57 -10.47 -23.35
CA LYS A 303 -2.54 -9.49 -23.67
C LYS A 303 -2.75 -8.98 -25.10
N GLY A 304 -2.72 -7.66 -25.30
CA GLY A 304 -2.88 -7.05 -26.63
C GLY A 304 -4.17 -7.45 -27.37
N GLY A 305 -5.27 -7.64 -26.64
CA GLY A 305 -6.56 -8.09 -27.21
C GLY A 305 -6.63 -9.58 -27.60
N ARG A 306 -5.55 -10.34 -27.38
CA ARG A 306 -5.49 -11.79 -27.62
C ARG A 306 -5.56 -12.56 -26.31
N THR A 307 -6.16 -13.76 -26.37
CA THR A 307 -6.20 -14.69 -25.24
C THR A 307 -5.08 -15.70 -25.39
N PHE A 308 -4.40 -16.00 -24.28
CA PHE A 308 -3.32 -16.96 -24.19
C PHE A 308 -3.63 -17.97 -23.09
N THR A 309 -3.23 -19.21 -23.31
CA THR A 309 -3.19 -20.28 -22.33
C THR A 309 -1.74 -20.64 -22.06
N VAL A 310 -1.36 -20.75 -20.79
CA VAL A 310 -0.02 -21.20 -20.38
C VAL A 310 -0.13 -22.24 -19.29
N LYS A 311 0.81 -23.19 -19.27
CA LYS A 311 0.79 -24.35 -18.37
C LYS A 311 1.83 -24.25 -17.28
N ALA A 312 1.47 -24.74 -16.10
CA ALA A 312 2.35 -24.90 -14.95
C ALA A 312 2.60 -26.40 -14.71
N ARG A 313 3.86 -26.83 -14.74
CA ARG A 313 4.27 -28.20 -14.38
C ARG A 313 4.22 -28.45 -12.88
N LYS A 314 4.42 -27.40 -12.07
CA LYS A 314 4.46 -27.48 -10.62
C LYS A 314 3.28 -26.76 -9.99
N GLU A 315 3.32 -25.44 -9.91
CA GLU A 315 2.29 -24.67 -9.21
C GLU A 315 1.93 -23.36 -9.90
N VAL A 316 0.65 -22.99 -9.79
CA VAL A 316 0.17 -21.62 -9.98
C VAL A 316 0.15 -20.92 -8.61
N VAL A 317 0.77 -19.75 -8.53
CA VAL A 317 0.81 -18.90 -7.33
C VAL A 317 0.03 -17.62 -7.59
N VAL A 318 -1.10 -17.46 -6.90
CA VAL A 318 -1.94 -16.26 -6.98
C VAL A 318 -1.42 -15.21 -6.00
N SER A 319 -1.00 -14.06 -6.55
CA SER A 319 -0.48 -12.90 -5.82
C SER A 319 -1.13 -11.59 -6.30
N ALA A 320 -2.40 -11.67 -6.70
CA ALA A 320 -3.15 -10.56 -7.30
C ALA A 320 -3.68 -9.54 -6.27
N GLY A 321 -3.47 -9.79 -4.98
CA GLY A 321 -3.87 -8.91 -3.88
C GLY A 321 -5.28 -9.17 -3.38
N THR A 322 -5.64 -8.53 -2.27
CA THR A 322 -6.87 -8.80 -1.49
C THR A 322 -8.17 -8.70 -2.29
N VAL A 323 -8.23 -7.91 -3.35
CA VAL A 323 -9.43 -7.76 -4.18
C VAL A 323 -9.43 -8.74 -5.35
N ASN A 324 -8.34 -8.82 -6.10
CA ASN A 324 -8.30 -9.61 -7.35
C ASN A 324 -8.03 -11.11 -7.12
N SER A 325 -7.31 -11.49 -6.07
CA SER A 325 -7.08 -12.90 -5.73
C SER A 325 -8.38 -13.66 -5.47
N PRO A 326 -9.31 -13.21 -4.60
CA PRO A 326 -10.58 -13.90 -4.43
C PRO A 326 -11.46 -13.84 -5.69
N GLN A 327 -11.41 -12.76 -6.48
CA GLN A 327 -12.12 -12.67 -7.75
C GLN A 327 -11.65 -13.77 -8.71
N LEU A 328 -10.33 -13.89 -8.90
CA LEU A 328 -9.74 -14.90 -9.78
C LEU A 328 -10.09 -16.32 -9.33
N LEU A 329 -10.00 -16.61 -8.03
CA LEU A 329 -10.37 -17.93 -7.48
C LEU A 329 -11.85 -18.24 -7.73
N MET A 330 -12.75 -17.29 -7.45
CA MET A 330 -14.18 -17.47 -7.68
C MET A 330 -14.51 -17.71 -9.16
N LEU A 331 -13.92 -16.93 -10.09
CA LEU A 331 -14.08 -17.14 -11.54
C LEU A 331 -13.49 -18.47 -12.02
N SER A 332 -12.58 -19.06 -11.24
CA SER A 332 -11.99 -20.38 -11.48
C SER A 332 -12.80 -21.51 -10.85
N GLY A 333 -13.97 -21.23 -10.27
CA GLY A 333 -14.83 -22.24 -9.64
C GLY A 333 -14.45 -22.59 -8.20
N VAL A 334 -13.59 -21.79 -7.55
CA VAL A 334 -13.15 -21.98 -6.15
C VAL A 334 -13.70 -20.83 -5.31
N GLY A 335 -14.71 -21.09 -4.49
CA GLY A 335 -15.38 -20.05 -3.72
C GLY A 335 -16.74 -20.46 -3.18
N PRO A 336 -17.54 -19.51 -2.68
CA PRO A 336 -18.77 -19.84 -1.96
C PRO A 336 -19.79 -20.47 -2.92
N LYS A 337 -20.15 -21.73 -2.68
CA LYS A 337 -20.99 -22.54 -3.58
C LYS A 337 -22.25 -21.80 -4.07
N GLU A 338 -23.05 -21.30 -3.13
CA GLU A 338 -24.31 -20.60 -3.44
C GLU A 338 -24.10 -19.36 -4.33
N HIS A 339 -23.03 -18.60 -4.09
CA HIS A 339 -22.71 -17.40 -4.88
C HIS A 339 -22.28 -17.78 -6.30
N LEU A 340 -21.43 -18.79 -6.44
CA LEU A 340 -20.97 -19.28 -7.73
C LEU A 340 -22.11 -19.87 -8.57
N GLU A 341 -22.96 -20.71 -7.96
CA GLU A 341 -24.14 -21.30 -8.61
C GLU A 341 -25.11 -20.21 -9.09
N SER A 342 -25.30 -19.14 -8.31
CA SER A 342 -26.17 -18.00 -8.69
C SER A 342 -25.71 -17.26 -9.96
N LEU A 343 -24.42 -17.37 -10.31
CA LEU A 343 -23.81 -16.79 -11.50
C LEU A 343 -23.59 -17.83 -12.62
N GLY A 344 -24.03 -19.09 -12.42
CA GLY A 344 -23.83 -20.17 -13.38
C GLY A 344 -22.38 -20.65 -13.48
N ILE A 345 -21.54 -20.40 -12.47
CA ILE A 345 -20.15 -20.87 -12.42
C ILE A 345 -20.12 -22.28 -11.86
N ASN A 346 -19.47 -23.21 -12.57
CA ASN A 346 -19.25 -24.56 -12.08
C ASN A 346 -18.39 -24.56 -10.80
N VAL A 347 -18.92 -25.12 -9.71
CA VAL A 347 -18.24 -25.18 -8.41
C VAL A 347 -17.29 -26.37 -8.39
N ILE A 348 -15.99 -26.08 -8.32
CA ILE A 348 -14.92 -27.07 -8.14
C ILE A 348 -14.69 -27.32 -6.66
N GLU A 349 -14.65 -26.26 -5.86
CA GLU A 349 -14.44 -26.35 -4.42
C GLU A 349 -15.19 -25.23 -3.68
N ASP A 350 -15.96 -25.61 -2.66
CA ASP A 350 -16.71 -24.69 -1.81
C ASP A 350 -15.83 -24.17 -0.67
N LEU A 351 -15.39 -22.92 -0.79
CA LEU A 351 -14.55 -22.23 0.20
C LEU A 351 -15.11 -20.83 0.48
N LYS A 352 -14.82 -20.29 1.66
CA LYS A 352 -15.18 -18.91 2.05
C LYS A 352 -14.30 -17.84 1.38
N VAL A 353 -13.97 -18.02 0.10
CA VAL A 353 -13.25 -17.02 -0.71
C VAL A 353 -14.06 -15.72 -0.74
N GLY A 354 -13.37 -14.60 -0.55
CA GLY A 354 -13.96 -13.27 -0.48
C GLY A 354 -14.54 -12.88 0.88
N TYR A 355 -14.58 -13.78 1.88
CA TYR A 355 -15.01 -13.45 3.25
C TYR A 355 -13.85 -12.86 4.07
N ASN A 356 -14.11 -12.40 5.29
CA ASN A 356 -13.07 -11.93 6.22
C ASN A 356 -12.24 -10.74 5.67
N LEU A 357 -12.84 -9.92 4.78
CA LEU A 357 -12.19 -8.69 4.33
C LEU A 357 -12.01 -7.75 5.52
N GLN A 358 -10.77 -7.40 5.83
CA GLN A 358 -10.43 -6.47 6.89
C GLN A 358 -9.58 -5.35 6.29
N ASP A 359 -9.71 -4.14 6.81
CA ASP A 359 -8.89 -3.00 6.43
C ASP A 359 -8.91 -1.97 7.56
N GLN A 360 -7.85 -1.18 7.69
CA GLN A 360 -7.76 -0.17 8.73
C GLN A 360 -8.53 1.06 8.26
N VAL A 361 -9.60 1.40 8.96
CA VAL A 361 -10.42 2.56 8.58
C VAL A 361 -9.87 3.82 9.25
N LEU A 362 -9.71 4.88 8.45
CA LEU A 362 -9.29 6.20 8.89
C LEU A 362 -10.51 7.07 9.17
N MET A 363 -10.36 8.07 10.04
CA MET A 363 -11.33 9.16 10.23
C MET A 363 -10.63 10.52 10.06
N ARG A 364 -11.03 11.34 9.08
CA ARG A 364 -10.37 12.62 8.71
C ARG A 364 -11.09 13.86 9.21
N GLY A 365 -11.93 13.72 10.23
CA GLY A 365 -12.78 14.77 10.76
C GLY A 365 -12.15 15.72 11.77
N PHE A 366 -10.96 15.39 12.30
CA PHE A 366 -10.28 16.22 13.30
C PHE A 366 -9.28 17.18 12.62
N ALA A 367 -9.75 18.38 12.27
CA ALA A 367 -8.97 19.43 11.63
C ALA A 367 -8.55 20.51 12.65
N VAL A 368 -7.29 20.92 12.60
CA VAL A 368 -6.68 21.87 13.54
C VAL A 368 -5.99 22.98 12.75
N SER A 369 -6.34 24.23 13.01
CA SER A 369 -5.61 25.37 12.47
C SER A 369 -4.37 25.66 13.30
N LEU A 370 -3.26 26.02 12.63
CA LEU A 370 -1.99 26.38 13.25
C LEU A 370 -1.48 27.72 12.71
N ASN A 371 -0.84 28.50 13.58
CA ASN A 371 -0.16 29.74 13.26
C ASN A 371 1.33 29.44 13.03
N LEU A 372 1.71 29.25 11.77
CA LEU A 372 3.07 28.96 11.35
C LEU A 372 3.53 30.00 10.31
N PRO A 373 4.85 30.27 10.20
CA PRO A 373 5.36 31.11 9.13
C PRO A 373 5.02 30.52 7.76
N PRO A 374 4.74 31.36 6.74
CA PRO A 374 4.43 30.87 5.40
C PRO A 374 5.59 30.05 4.83
N SER A 375 5.27 28.92 4.21
CA SER A 375 6.25 28.12 3.48
C SER A 375 6.18 28.47 2.00
N VAL A 376 7.28 28.92 1.42
CA VAL A 376 7.41 29.10 -0.03
C VAL A 376 7.94 27.78 -0.61
N SER A 377 7.28 27.24 -1.63
CA SER A 377 7.80 26.15 -2.46
C SER A 377 8.12 26.72 -3.83
N ASP A 378 9.32 26.43 -4.31
CA ASP A 378 9.72 26.62 -5.70
C ASP A 378 9.78 25.24 -6.32
N LEU A 379 8.76 24.88 -7.11
CA LEU A 379 8.66 23.55 -7.69
C LEU A 379 9.81 23.24 -8.66
N VAL A 380 10.37 24.26 -9.32
CA VAL A 380 11.49 24.07 -10.26
C VAL A 380 12.75 23.73 -9.50
N ASP A 381 13.07 24.48 -8.44
CA ASP A 381 14.20 24.17 -7.57
C ASP A 381 13.99 22.84 -6.84
N ASP A 382 12.81 22.59 -6.25
CA ASP A 382 12.48 21.31 -5.59
C ASP A 382 12.67 20.11 -6.56
N THR A 383 12.32 20.27 -7.84
CA THR A 383 12.54 19.25 -8.88
C THR A 383 14.02 19.10 -9.22
N PHE A 384 14.75 20.20 -9.34
CA PHE A 384 16.19 20.19 -9.59
C PHE A 384 16.96 19.50 -8.44
N GLN A 385 16.64 19.85 -7.18
CA GLN A 385 17.22 19.23 -5.98
C GLN A 385 16.94 17.73 -5.95
N PHE A 386 15.73 17.30 -6.30
CA PHE A 386 15.40 15.88 -6.38
C PHE A 386 16.24 15.16 -7.45
N LEU A 387 16.25 15.70 -8.68
CA LEU A 387 16.90 15.05 -9.82
C LEU A 387 18.41 14.95 -9.66
N ILE A 388 19.07 16.03 -9.23
CA ILE A 388 20.53 16.12 -9.19
C ILE A 388 21.09 15.69 -7.84
N HIS A 389 20.39 15.99 -6.74
CA HIS A 389 20.91 15.79 -5.40
C HIS A 389 20.16 14.74 -4.58
N SER A 390 19.06 14.18 -5.11
CA SER A 390 18.18 13.28 -4.33
C SER A 390 17.78 13.91 -3.00
N ALA A 391 17.49 15.22 -3.04
CA ALA A 391 17.21 16.06 -1.88
C ALA A 391 16.00 16.96 -2.13
N GLY A 392 15.61 17.75 -1.12
CA GLY A 392 14.51 18.70 -1.22
C GLY A 392 13.14 18.07 -0.93
N LYS A 393 12.09 18.89 -1.03
CA LYS A 393 10.75 18.57 -0.49
C LYS A 393 10.06 17.39 -1.17
N LEU A 394 10.49 17.03 -2.39
CA LEU A 394 9.94 15.90 -3.12
C LEU A 394 10.35 14.53 -2.56
N THR A 395 11.39 14.49 -1.72
CA THR A 395 11.96 13.26 -1.13
C THR A 395 11.26 12.77 0.14
N GLY A 396 10.34 13.54 0.71
CA GLY A 396 9.76 13.24 2.02
C GLY A 396 8.29 13.60 2.16
N TYR A 397 7.80 13.51 3.40
CA TYR A 397 6.42 13.82 3.79
C TYR A 397 6.28 15.02 4.70
N GLY A 398 7.36 15.77 4.92
CA GLY A 398 7.44 16.76 6.00
C GLY A 398 7.00 16.12 7.32
N VAL A 399 6.07 16.75 8.02
CA VAL A 399 5.52 16.25 9.29
C VAL A 399 4.75 14.94 9.18
N GLY A 400 4.30 14.56 7.98
CA GLY A 400 3.57 13.31 7.75
C GLY A 400 4.40 12.05 8.02
N ARG A 401 5.73 12.18 8.23
CA ARG A 401 6.58 11.07 8.67
C ARG A 401 6.43 10.70 10.15
N GLY A 402 5.90 11.60 10.97
CA GLY A 402 5.64 11.38 12.39
C GLY A 402 4.29 10.72 12.61
N HIS A 403 4.26 9.63 13.39
CA HIS A 403 3.06 8.84 13.66
C HIS A 403 2.93 8.58 15.16
N GLY A 404 1.69 8.47 15.64
CA GLY A 404 1.39 8.13 17.04
C GLY A 404 0.69 6.78 17.17
N TYR A 405 1.09 5.95 18.12
CA TYR A 405 0.34 4.76 18.53
C TYR A 405 -0.31 4.99 19.87
N ILE A 406 -1.62 4.75 19.94
CA ILE A 406 -2.44 4.91 21.15
C ILE A 406 -3.18 3.61 21.43
N LYS A 407 -3.35 3.31 22.72
CA LYS A 407 -4.09 2.17 23.23
C LYS A 407 -5.38 2.65 23.90
N THR A 408 -6.50 2.33 23.27
CA THR A 408 -7.83 2.56 23.85
C THR A 408 -8.08 1.64 25.05
N SER A 409 -9.06 2.00 25.88
CA SER A 409 -9.40 1.36 27.15
C SER A 409 -9.62 -0.16 27.06
N ASN A 410 -10.21 -0.64 25.95
CA ASN A 410 -10.54 -2.05 25.74
C ASN A 410 -9.45 -2.86 25.02
N ALA A 411 -8.32 -2.23 24.67
CA ALA A 411 -7.26 -2.85 23.90
C ALA A 411 -6.10 -3.37 24.79
N SER A 412 -5.57 -4.54 24.45
CA SER A 412 -4.43 -5.14 25.17
C SER A 412 -3.05 -4.61 24.74
N TYR A 413 -2.99 -3.83 23.65
CA TYR A 413 -1.83 -3.14 23.09
C TYR A 413 -2.33 -2.06 22.10
N PRO A 414 -1.51 -1.12 21.61
CA PRO A 414 -1.98 0.01 20.80
C PRO A 414 -2.85 -0.43 19.62
N ASN A 415 -4.07 0.08 19.51
CA ASN A 415 -5.04 -0.26 18.46
C ASN A 415 -5.41 0.93 17.56
N ILE A 416 -4.84 2.10 17.82
CA ILE A 416 -5.00 3.30 17.01
C ILE A 416 -3.64 3.76 16.50
N GLN A 417 -3.57 4.09 15.22
CA GLN A 417 -2.46 4.84 14.64
C GLN A 417 -2.92 6.22 14.22
N MET A 418 -2.24 7.27 14.69
CA MET A 418 -2.51 8.64 14.30
C MET A 418 -1.51 9.11 13.25
N TYR A 419 -2.06 9.69 12.18
CA TYR A 419 -1.30 10.35 11.13
C TYR A 419 -1.52 11.85 11.23
N PHE A 420 -0.49 12.63 10.89
CA PHE A 420 -0.46 14.08 11.06
C PHE A 420 -0.22 14.84 9.74
N PRO A 421 -1.02 14.64 8.67
CA PRO A 421 -0.82 15.38 7.44
C PRO A 421 -1.13 16.87 7.64
N LEU A 422 -0.23 17.72 7.16
CA LEU A 422 -0.30 19.18 7.26
C LEU A 422 -0.38 19.80 5.86
N PHE A 423 -1.23 20.81 5.73
CA PHE A 423 -1.36 21.59 4.50
C PHE A 423 -1.06 23.07 4.77
N PRO A 424 -0.14 23.69 4.01
CA PRO A 424 0.11 25.13 4.12
C PRO A 424 -1.10 25.96 3.66
N PRO A 425 -1.23 27.21 4.10
CA PRO A 425 -2.30 28.10 3.66
C PRO A 425 -2.33 28.23 2.14
N ASN A 426 -3.52 28.42 1.57
CA ASN A 426 -3.74 28.62 0.14
C ASN A 426 -3.19 27.46 -0.73
N SER A 427 -3.10 26.24 -0.19
CA SER A 427 -2.73 25.02 -0.93
C SER A 427 -3.93 24.44 -1.70
N THR A 428 -4.83 25.32 -2.17
CA THR A 428 -6.16 24.97 -2.67
C THR A 428 -6.11 23.92 -3.77
N THR A 429 -5.16 24.01 -4.71
CA THR A 429 -5.04 23.06 -5.82
C THR A 429 -4.62 21.67 -5.35
N SER A 430 -3.56 21.57 -4.54
CA SER A 430 -3.04 20.27 -4.07
C SER A 430 -3.97 19.62 -3.04
N LEU A 431 -4.57 20.41 -2.15
CA LEU A 431 -5.57 19.94 -1.20
C LEU A 431 -6.84 19.47 -1.92
N LYS A 432 -7.35 20.23 -2.90
CA LYS A 432 -8.50 19.83 -3.72
C LYS A 432 -8.24 18.54 -4.48
N LEU A 433 -7.05 18.41 -5.10
CA LEU A 433 -6.66 17.18 -5.78
C LEU A 433 -6.72 15.98 -4.81
N ARG A 434 -6.12 16.11 -3.63
CA ARG A 434 -6.09 15.04 -2.62
C ARG A 434 -7.49 14.65 -2.13
N LEU A 435 -8.35 15.62 -1.84
CA LEU A 435 -9.71 15.35 -1.37
C LEU A 435 -10.57 14.71 -2.48
N SER A 436 -10.37 15.11 -3.74
CA SER A 436 -11.01 14.50 -4.91
C SER A 436 -10.54 13.06 -5.14
N GLN A 437 -9.24 12.78 -4.98
CA GLN A 437 -8.68 11.44 -5.11
C GLN A 437 -9.16 10.48 -4.01
N ILE A 438 -9.37 10.99 -2.79
CA ILE A 438 -10.04 10.26 -1.70
C ILE A 438 -11.51 9.98 -2.06
N GLY A 439 -12.14 10.88 -2.82
CA GLY A 439 -13.50 10.73 -3.34
C GLY A 439 -14.55 11.53 -2.57
N TYR A 440 -14.16 12.53 -1.77
CA TYR A 440 -15.13 13.39 -1.08
C TYR A 440 -16.00 14.18 -2.07
N LYS A 441 -17.25 14.42 -1.69
CA LYS A 441 -18.17 15.30 -2.43
C LYS A 441 -17.68 16.75 -2.40
N GLU A 442 -18.12 17.53 -3.38
CA GLU A 442 -17.64 18.90 -3.58
C GLU A 442 -17.96 19.83 -2.40
N ASP A 443 -19.10 19.66 -1.74
CA ASP A 443 -19.47 20.41 -0.54
C ASP A 443 -18.48 20.18 0.62
N ILE A 444 -18.11 18.93 0.89
CA ILE A 444 -17.10 18.57 1.90
C ILE A 444 -15.71 19.06 1.48
N GLN A 445 -15.37 18.97 0.18
CA GLN A 445 -14.12 19.53 -0.32
C GLN A 445 -14.03 21.04 -0.04
N ARG A 446 -15.08 21.79 -0.36
CA ARG A 446 -15.15 23.24 -0.09
C ARG A 446 -15.06 23.54 1.39
N ALA A 447 -15.82 22.83 2.24
CA ALA A 447 -15.78 23.03 3.69
C ALA A 447 -14.37 22.87 4.28
N ILE A 448 -13.57 21.95 3.76
CA ILE A 448 -12.17 21.76 4.18
C ILE A 448 -11.24 22.82 3.59
N ILE A 449 -11.40 23.15 2.30
CA ILE A 449 -10.58 24.16 1.62
C ILE A 449 -10.79 25.54 2.25
N ASP A 450 -12.01 25.85 2.67
CA ASP A 450 -12.37 27.12 3.31
C ASP A 450 -11.55 27.36 4.59
N LEU A 451 -11.29 26.30 5.36
CA LEU A 451 -10.41 26.35 6.54
C LEU A 451 -8.94 26.64 6.18
N ASN A 452 -8.49 26.21 5.00
CA ASN A 452 -7.10 26.30 4.56
C ASN A 452 -6.73 27.63 3.88
N TYR A 453 -7.67 28.54 3.60
CA TYR A 453 -7.34 29.79 2.89
C TYR A 453 -6.26 30.61 3.60
N ASN A 454 -6.40 30.82 4.92
CA ASN A 454 -5.54 31.71 5.69
C ASN A 454 -4.78 31.00 6.82
N SER A 455 -4.87 29.66 6.90
CA SER A 455 -4.31 28.89 8.01
C SER A 455 -3.69 27.59 7.53
N PHE A 456 -2.63 27.18 8.23
CA PHE A 456 -2.16 25.81 8.13
C PHE A 456 -3.23 24.90 8.70
N ILE A 457 -3.55 23.82 7.98
CA ILE A 457 -4.50 22.81 8.48
C ILE A 457 -3.75 21.52 8.73
N LEU A 458 -3.65 21.16 10.01
CA LEU A 458 -3.21 19.85 10.48
C LEU A 458 -4.44 18.97 10.64
N PHE A 459 -4.46 17.80 10.00
CA PHE A 459 -5.40 16.76 10.38
C PHE A 459 -4.76 15.80 11.36
N ILE A 460 -5.48 15.44 12.42
CA ILE A 460 -5.12 14.32 13.29
C ILE A 460 -6.01 13.15 12.87
N VAL A 461 -5.44 12.20 12.14
CA VAL A 461 -6.21 11.14 11.47
C VAL A 461 -5.99 9.82 12.21
N PRO A 462 -6.91 9.41 13.10
CA PRO A 462 -6.85 8.09 13.70
C PRO A 462 -7.21 7.01 12.67
N ALA A 463 -6.44 5.94 12.69
CA ALA A 463 -6.64 4.70 11.96
C ALA A 463 -6.91 3.57 12.94
N LEU A 464 -8.01 2.86 12.75
CA LEU A 464 -8.33 1.70 13.55
C LEU A 464 -7.51 0.50 13.07
N LEU A 465 -6.51 0.10 13.86
CA LEU A 465 -5.53 -0.91 13.45
C LEU A 465 -6.08 -2.34 13.46
N ARG A 466 -7.03 -2.63 14.34
CA ARG A 466 -7.59 -3.98 14.56
C ARG A 466 -9.12 -3.92 14.64
N PRO A 467 -9.81 -3.64 13.52
CA PRO A 467 -11.26 -3.54 13.49
C PRO A 467 -11.92 -4.87 13.84
N LYS A 468 -13.07 -4.79 14.52
CA LYS A 468 -14.00 -5.93 14.70
C LYS A 468 -14.91 -6.10 13.49
N SER A 469 -15.17 -5.01 12.77
CA SER A 469 -15.87 -5.02 11.50
C SER A 469 -15.16 -5.88 10.47
N GLN A 470 -15.94 -6.65 9.73
CA GLN A 470 -15.47 -7.46 8.60
C GLN A 470 -16.38 -7.26 7.40
N GLY A 471 -15.76 -7.27 6.23
CA GLY A 471 -16.39 -7.11 4.94
C GLY A 471 -16.40 -8.38 4.10
N ARG A 472 -16.77 -8.20 2.83
CA ARG A 472 -16.73 -9.24 1.79
C ARG A 472 -16.37 -8.67 0.41
N VAL A 473 -15.72 -9.50 -0.41
CA VAL A 473 -15.56 -9.31 -1.86
C VAL A 473 -16.39 -10.37 -2.57
N LEU A 474 -17.25 -9.97 -3.49
CA LEU A 474 -18.10 -10.87 -4.28
C LEU A 474 -17.89 -10.60 -5.77
N LEU A 475 -18.07 -11.62 -6.61
CA LEU A 475 -18.18 -11.40 -8.05
C LEU A 475 -19.41 -10.54 -8.35
N ARG A 476 -19.25 -9.59 -9.27
CA ARG A 476 -20.37 -8.84 -9.86
C ARG A 476 -21.04 -9.66 -10.97
N SER A 477 -20.24 -10.31 -11.80
CA SER A 477 -20.64 -11.10 -12.96
C SER A 477 -19.58 -12.17 -13.24
N THR A 478 -19.76 -12.92 -14.34
CA THR A 478 -18.77 -13.85 -14.86
C THR A 478 -17.74 -13.19 -15.78
N ASP A 479 -17.88 -11.90 -16.10
CA ASP A 479 -16.86 -11.17 -16.87
C ASP A 479 -15.68 -10.85 -15.93
N PRO A 480 -14.48 -11.36 -16.21
CA PRO A 480 -13.31 -11.08 -15.38
C PRO A 480 -12.92 -9.60 -15.33
N THR A 481 -13.33 -8.80 -16.33
CA THR A 481 -13.02 -7.36 -16.40
C THR A 481 -13.95 -6.50 -15.54
N ASP A 482 -15.08 -7.05 -15.11
CA ASP A 482 -15.97 -6.37 -14.18
C ASP A 482 -15.32 -6.23 -12.81
N LYS A 483 -15.30 -5.00 -12.26
CA LYS A 483 -14.84 -4.77 -10.89
C LYS A 483 -15.77 -5.49 -9.90
N PRO A 484 -15.21 -6.22 -8.91
CA PRO A 484 -16.01 -6.99 -7.97
C PRO A 484 -16.85 -6.08 -7.07
N LEU A 485 -17.86 -6.67 -6.43
CA LEU A 485 -18.63 -6.01 -5.38
C LEU A 485 -17.80 -6.03 -4.10
N ILE A 486 -17.46 -4.85 -3.58
CA ILE A 486 -16.66 -4.71 -2.36
C ILE A 486 -17.55 -4.14 -1.26
N LEU A 487 -17.76 -4.93 -0.21
CA LEU A 487 -18.52 -4.57 0.98
C LEU A 487 -17.52 -4.42 2.12
N PRO A 488 -16.97 -3.23 2.42
CA PRO A 488 -15.87 -3.07 3.38
C PRO A 488 -16.27 -3.39 4.82
N GLY A 489 -17.54 -3.19 5.19
CA GLY A 489 -18.04 -3.47 6.53
C GLY A 489 -17.60 -2.46 7.59
N TYR A 490 -16.91 -1.37 7.23
CA TYR A 490 -16.40 -0.38 8.17
C TYR A 490 -17.45 0.10 9.18
N TYR A 491 -17.06 0.15 10.45
CA TYR A 491 -17.90 0.62 11.55
C TYR A 491 -19.26 -0.10 11.67
N SER A 492 -19.35 -1.34 11.16
CA SER A 492 -20.53 -2.20 11.36
C SER A 492 -20.63 -2.72 12.79
N GLN A 493 -19.52 -2.69 13.53
CA GLN A 493 -19.45 -3.00 14.96
C GLN A 493 -19.26 -1.72 15.77
N ASP A 494 -20.11 -1.49 16.80
CA ASP A 494 -20.06 -0.26 17.58
C ASP A 494 -18.74 -0.10 18.37
N GLN A 495 -18.05 -1.20 18.70
CA GLN A 495 -16.74 -1.12 19.35
C GLN A 495 -15.72 -0.34 18.49
N ASP A 496 -15.76 -0.49 17.17
CA ASP A 496 -14.86 0.22 16.28
C ASP A 496 -15.09 1.74 16.32
N VAL A 497 -16.35 2.15 16.50
CA VAL A 497 -16.72 3.56 16.65
C VAL A 497 -16.26 4.09 18.02
N ARG A 498 -16.43 3.30 19.08
CA ARG A 498 -15.97 3.67 20.44
C ARG A 498 -14.46 3.87 20.50
N ASP A 499 -13.69 2.99 19.87
CA ASP A 499 -12.24 3.11 19.82
C ASP A 499 -11.79 4.41 19.11
N VAL A 500 -12.49 4.81 18.04
CA VAL A 500 -12.21 6.08 17.33
C VAL A 500 -12.67 7.30 18.14
N LEU A 501 -13.76 7.22 18.91
CA LEU A 501 -14.17 8.28 19.83
C LEU A 501 -13.10 8.51 20.92
N GLU A 502 -12.53 7.44 21.49
CA GLU A 502 -11.41 7.56 22.43
C GLU A 502 -10.18 8.22 21.78
N ALA A 503 -9.89 7.91 20.52
CA ALA A 503 -8.81 8.57 19.77
C ALA A 503 -9.07 10.07 19.52
N ILE A 504 -10.33 10.46 19.31
CA ILE A 504 -10.73 11.87 19.19
C ILE A 504 -10.51 12.61 20.52
N HIS A 505 -10.87 11.98 21.65
CA HIS A 505 -10.59 12.56 22.97
C HIS A 505 -9.09 12.72 23.21
N PHE A 506 -8.27 11.75 22.81
CA PHE A 506 -6.82 11.90 22.85
C PHE A 506 -6.34 13.07 21.98
N ALA A 507 -6.87 13.22 20.75
CA ALA A 507 -6.49 14.32 19.87
C ALA A 507 -6.81 15.70 20.47
N ASP A 508 -7.92 15.83 21.20
CA ASP A 508 -8.28 17.04 21.94
C ASP A 508 -7.30 17.36 23.08
N GLN A 509 -6.88 16.34 23.84
CA GLN A 509 -5.83 16.48 24.85
C GLN A 509 -4.49 16.88 24.22
N PHE A 510 -4.13 16.26 23.08
CA PHE A 510 -2.91 16.55 22.35
C PHE A 510 -2.82 18.01 21.89
N ILE A 511 -3.89 18.58 21.33
CA ILE A 511 -3.88 19.99 20.91
C ILE A 511 -3.92 20.97 22.08
N SER A 512 -4.31 20.50 23.27
CA SER A 512 -4.41 21.30 24.49
C SER A 512 -3.07 21.44 25.25
N THR A 513 -2.04 20.70 24.84
CA THR A 513 -0.70 20.77 25.44
C THR A 513 -0.05 22.15 25.26
N GLU A 514 0.91 22.48 26.11
CA GLU A 514 1.60 23.77 26.02
C GLU A 514 2.28 23.99 24.64
N PRO A 515 3.01 23.02 24.05
CA PRO A 515 3.64 23.20 22.74
C PRO A 515 2.62 23.45 21.61
N MET A 516 1.50 22.72 21.58
CA MET A 516 0.47 22.93 20.57
C MET A 516 -0.24 24.28 20.74
N ARG A 517 -0.53 24.69 21.98
CA ARG A 517 -1.10 26.01 22.28
C ARG A 517 -0.19 27.16 21.85
N LYS A 518 1.14 27.01 21.95
CA LYS A 518 2.10 28.01 21.44
C LYS A 518 2.03 28.18 19.93
N LEU A 519 1.63 27.15 19.19
CA LEU A 519 1.33 27.24 17.76
C LEU A 519 -0.06 27.81 17.46
N GLY A 520 -0.81 28.24 18.47
CA GLY A 520 -2.18 28.70 18.30
C GLY A 520 -3.13 27.60 17.85
N ALA A 521 -2.85 26.34 18.20
CA ALA A 521 -3.66 25.19 17.80
C ALA A 521 -5.12 25.41 18.18
N LYS A 522 -6.00 25.41 17.18
CA LYS A 522 -7.43 25.56 17.36
C LYS A 522 -8.16 24.49 16.57
N PHE A 523 -9.00 23.74 17.26
CA PHE A 523 -9.87 22.76 16.60
C PHE A 523 -10.88 23.49 15.72
N GLU A 524 -10.96 23.10 14.46
CA GLU A 524 -11.84 23.67 13.45
C GLU A 524 -13.00 22.74 13.12
N ARG A 525 -14.18 23.33 12.93
CA ARG A 525 -15.37 22.59 12.50
C ARG A 525 -15.32 22.42 10.98
N ILE A 526 -15.37 21.19 10.51
CA ILE A 526 -15.66 20.88 9.11
C ILE A 526 -17.19 20.87 8.96
N ASN A 527 -17.72 21.78 8.15
CA ASN A 527 -19.18 21.85 7.93
C ASN A 527 -19.64 20.62 7.13
N VAL A 528 -20.44 19.79 7.77
CA VAL A 528 -21.09 18.61 7.17
C VAL A 528 -22.56 18.71 7.51
N LEU A 529 -23.38 19.12 6.53
CA LEU A 529 -24.77 19.54 6.73
C LEU A 529 -25.59 18.60 7.62
N ASP A 530 -25.51 17.29 7.37
CA ASP A 530 -26.26 16.28 8.13
C ASP A 530 -25.79 16.14 9.59
N CYS A 531 -24.50 16.37 9.84
CA CYS A 531 -23.90 16.32 11.17
C CYS A 531 -24.04 17.64 11.93
N ASP A 532 -24.34 18.74 11.24
CA ASP A 532 -24.45 20.06 11.85
C ASP A 532 -25.70 20.24 12.72
N THR A 533 -26.62 19.28 12.64
CA THR A 533 -27.80 19.15 13.51
C THR A 533 -27.46 18.82 14.96
N PHE A 534 -26.28 18.26 15.23
CA PHE A 534 -25.81 17.93 16.57
C PHE A 534 -24.95 19.05 17.17
N PRO A 535 -24.97 19.25 18.50
CA PRO A 535 -24.05 20.17 19.15
C PRO A 535 -22.60 19.83 18.82
N PHE A 536 -21.82 20.84 18.44
CA PHE A 536 -20.42 20.67 18.07
C PHE A 536 -19.64 19.98 19.20
N GLN A 537 -18.80 19.00 18.83
CA GLN A 537 -18.04 18.14 19.74
C GLN A 537 -18.85 17.19 20.65
N SER A 538 -20.18 17.14 20.54
CA SER A 538 -20.95 16.10 21.21
C SER A 538 -20.62 14.70 20.66
N GLU A 539 -20.88 13.66 21.44
CA GLU A 539 -20.71 12.28 20.97
C GLU A 539 -21.53 11.99 19.71
N LEU A 540 -22.76 12.53 19.61
CA LEU A 540 -23.61 12.37 18.43
C LEU A 540 -23.01 13.06 17.19
N TYR A 541 -22.44 14.25 17.35
CA TYR A 541 -21.69 14.92 16.29
C TYR A 541 -20.54 14.05 15.80
N TRP A 542 -19.72 13.53 16.72
CA TRP A 542 -18.57 12.69 16.35
C TRP A 542 -18.97 11.37 15.70
N ARG A 543 -20.02 10.71 16.18
CA ARG A 543 -20.58 9.51 15.53
C ARG A 543 -21.04 9.79 14.11
N CYS A 544 -21.63 10.96 13.87
CA CYS A 544 -21.98 11.37 12.51
C CYS A 544 -20.74 11.62 11.65
N ILE A 545 -19.77 12.40 12.15
CA ILE A 545 -18.51 12.71 11.46
C ILE A 545 -17.72 11.44 11.11
N ILE A 546 -17.65 10.47 12.03
CA ILE A 546 -16.98 9.17 11.79
C ILE A 546 -17.56 8.50 10.54
N ARG A 547 -18.88 8.52 10.33
CA ARG A 547 -19.53 7.89 9.17
C ARG A 547 -19.34 8.69 7.87
N TYR A 548 -19.31 10.01 7.95
CA TYR A 548 -19.17 10.89 6.78
C TYR A 548 -17.73 11.00 6.29
N LEU A 549 -16.80 11.20 7.23
CA LEU A 549 -15.40 11.48 6.98
C LEU A 549 -14.49 10.26 7.23
N SER A 550 -15.06 9.06 7.31
CA SER A 550 -14.28 7.83 7.20
C SER A 550 -13.61 7.72 5.83
N CYS A 551 -12.41 7.19 5.76
CA CYS A 551 -11.78 6.83 4.50
C CYS A 551 -10.93 5.55 4.66
N PRO A 552 -10.65 4.82 3.57
CA PRO A 552 -9.76 3.66 3.63
C PRO A 552 -8.32 4.08 3.95
N SER A 553 -7.56 3.18 4.59
CA SER A 553 -6.10 3.29 4.69
C SER A 553 -5.35 2.61 3.55
N PHE A 554 -6.06 1.84 2.70
CA PHE A 554 -5.48 1.02 1.63
C PHE A 554 -4.67 -0.19 2.15
N HIS A 555 -5.09 -0.79 3.27
CA HIS A 555 -4.45 -1.92 3.92
C HIS A 555 -5.37 -3.15 3.97
N GLN A 556 -6.07 -3.42 2.86
CA GLN A 556 -7.03 -4.53 2.81
C GLN A 556 -6.34 -5.88 2.91
N VAL A 557 -6.91 -6.81 3.69
CA VAL A 557 -6.42 -8.19 3.88
C VAL A 557 -7.57 -9.21 4.00
N GLY A 558 -7.23 -10.49 4.06
CA GLY A 558 -8.06 -11.53 4.67
C GLY A 558 -9.06 -12.28 3.78
N THR A 559 -9.22 -11.88 2.53
CA THR A 559 -10.20 -12.45 1.58
C THR A 559 -9.92 -13.89 1.13
N CYS A 560 -8.73 -14.40 1.36
CA CYS A 560 -8.32 -15.80 1.16
C CYS A 560 -7.68 -16.34 2.45
N GLN A 561 -8.33 -16.08 3.58
CA GLN A 561 -7.84 -16.37 4.94
C GLN A 561 -7.08 -17.69 5.10
N MET A 562 -5.88 -17.60 5.67
CA MET A 562 -5.08 -18.74 6.11
C MET A 562 -5.68 -19.39 7.35
N GLY A 563 -5.73 -20.72 7.37
CA GLY A 563 -6.20 -21.48 8.52
C GLY A 563 -6.15 -22.99 8.30
N ARG A 564 -6.11 -23.73 9.41
CA ARG A 564 -6.10 -25.20 9.38
C ARG A 564 -7.43 -25.80 8.91
N PHE A 565 -8.56 -25.16 9.24
CA PHE A 565 -9.89 -25.77 9.10
C PHE A 565 -10.82 -24.97 8.17
N ARG A 566 -11.25 -25.60 7.07
CA ARG A 566 -12.17 -25.00 6.08
C ARG A 566 -13.49 -24.53 6.69
N ASN A 567 -14.04 -25.32 7.62
CA ASN A 567 -15.30 -24.98 8.31
C ASN A 567 -15.19 -23.74 9.22
N LYS A 568 -13.97 -23.25 9.50
CA LYS A 568 -13.72 -21.97 10.18
C LYS A 568 -13.41 -20.82 9.23
N GLY A 569 -13.63 -21.00 7.93
CA GLY A 569 -13.44 -19.96 6.91
C GLY A 569 -12.07 -19.98 6.21
N ALA A 570 -11.21 -20.96 6.50
CA ALA A 570 -9.90 -21.06 5.86
C ALA A 570 -10.01 -21.37 4.36
N VAL A 571 -9.36 -20.55 3.54
CA VAL A 571 -9.21 -20.71 2.09
C VAL A 571 -7.87 -21.34 1.75
N VAL A 572 -6.80 -20.93 2.43
CA VAL A 572 -5.49 -21.57 2.33
C VAL A 572 -5.10 -22.23 3.64
N ASP A 573 -4.29 -23.28 3.57
CA ASP A 573 -3.70 -23.91 4.75
C ASP A 573 -2.48 -23.11 5.28
N PRO A 574 -1.88 -23.49 6.43
CA PRO A 574 -0.69 -22.81 6.96
C PRO A 574 0.55 -22.86 6.05
N TYR A 575 0.51 -23.65 4.97
CA TYR A 575 1.53 -23.70 3.93
C TYR A 575 1.14 -22.85 2.70
N LEU A 576 0.05 -22.07 2.80
CA LEU A 576 -0.48 -21.20 1.76
C LEU A 576 -1.09 -21.94 0.55
N ARG A 577 -1.34 -23.25 0.68
CA ARG A 577 -1.99 -24.06 -0.36
C ARG A 577 -3.49 -23.86 -0.32
N VAL A 578 -4.12 -23.63 -1.47
CA VAL A 578 -5.57 -23.54 -1.55
C VAL A 578 -6.17 -24.88 -1.15
N HIS A 579 -7.07 -24.84 -0.18
CA HIS A 579 -7.69 -26.03 0.37
C HIS A 579 -8.42 -26.82 -0.72
N GLY A 580 -8.02 -28.08 -0.94
CA GLY A 580 -8.73 -28.98 -1.86
C GLY A 580 -8.29 -28.88 -3.31
N ILE A 581 -7.38 -27.97 -3.65
CA ILE A 581 -6.80 -27.82 -4.98
C ILE A 581 -5.29 -28.08 -4.92
N THR A 582 -4.82 -29.08 -5.66
CA THR A 582 -3.39 -29.38 -5.78
C THR A 582 -2.73 -28.43 -6.77
N GLY A 583 -1.49 -28.02 -6.52
CA GLY A 583 -0.75 -27.15 -7.44
C GLY A 583 -1.20 -25.68 -7.45
N LEU A 584 -1.97 -25.25 -6.44
CA LEU A 584 -2.47 -23.87 -6.32
C LEU A 584 -2.15 -23.28 -4.94
N ARG A 585 -1.52 -22.10 -4.92
CA ARG A 585 -1.31 -21.29 -3.72
C ARG A 585 -1.84 -19.88 -3.87
N ALA A 586 -2.15 -19.25 -2.74
CA ALA A 586 -2.29 -17.80 -2.67
C ALA A 586 -1.20 -17.23 -1.76
N ILE A 587 -0.44 -16.25 -2.25
CA ILE A 587 0.66 -15.62 -1.50
C ILE A 587 0.57 -14.11 -1.72
N ASP A 588 -0.21 -13.44 -0.89
CA ASP A 588 -0.35 -11.98 -0.83
C ASP A 588 -1.10 -11.57 0.46
N ALA A 589 -1.57 -10.32 0.55
CA ALA A 589 -2.32 -9.80 1.69
C ALA A 589 -3.65 -10.53 1.98
N SER A 590 -4.26 -11.18 0.98
CA SER A 590 -5.54 -11.89 1.13
C SER A 590 -5.48 -13.02 2.15
N ILE A 591 -4.29 -13.59 2.42
CA ILE A 591 -4.16 -14.74 3.32
C ILE A 591 -4.13 -14.37 4.80
N MET A 592 -3.92 -13.11 5.16
CA MET A 592 -3.78 -12.73 6.57
C MET A 592 -5.07 -13.03 7.34
N PRO A 593 -5.05 -13.86 8.40
CA PRO A 593 -6.28 -14.18 9.15
C PRO A 593 -6.87 -12.95 9.86
N THR A 594 -5.98 -12.09 10.36
CA THR A 594 -6.31 -10.77 10.91
C THR A 594 -5.31 -9.75 10.38
N VAL A 595 -5.74 -8.52 10.18
CA VAL A 595 -4.84 -7.43 9.78
C VAL A 595 -3.77 -7.19 10.86
N THR A 596 -2.54 -6.88 10.44
CA THR A 596 -1.47 -6.49 11.35
C THR A 596 -1.65 -5.04 11.79
N SER A 597 -1.06 -4.67 12.93
CA SER A 597 -1.07 -3.30 13.42
C SER A 597 -0.10 -2.46 12.59
N GLY A 598 -0.58 -1.43 11.90
CA GLY A 598 0.23 -0.58 11.02
C GLY A 598 0.19 -1.01 9.55
N ASN A 599 1.03 -0.41 8.72
CA ASN A 599 1.01 -0.60 7.27
C ASN A 599 1.31 -2.06 6.86
N THR A 600 0.61 -2.57 5.85
CA THR A 600 0.62 -4.02 5.52
C THR A 600 1.71 -4.45 4.53
N ASN A 601 2.47 -3.52 3.92
CA ASN A 601 3.43 -3.87 2.87
C ASN A 601 4.57 -4.77 3.38
N ALA A 602 5.17 -4.46 4.53
CA ALA A 602 6.23 -5.29 5.11
C ALA A 602 5.73 -6.70 5.49
N PRO A 603 4.58 -6.86 6.18
CA PRO A 603 3.96 -8.17 6.39
C PRO A 603 3.77 -8.98 5.10
N VAL A 604 3.30 -8.35 4.02
CA VAL A 604 3.11 -9.02 2.72
C VAL A 604 4.44 -9.52 2.14
N ILE A 605 5.50 -8.74 2.26
CA ILE A 605 6.84 -9.13 1.80
C ILE A 605 7.38 -10.31 2.64
N ALA A 606 7.19 -10.29 3.96
CA ALA A 606 7.57 -11.42 4.82
C ALA A 606 6.77 -12.70 4.54
N ILE A 607 5.46 -12.57 4.27
CA ILE A 607 4.61 -13.67 3.78
C ILE A 607 5.18 -14.25 2.48
N ALA A 608 5.60 -13.39 1.55
CA ALA A 608 6.14 -13.82 0.27
C ALA A 608 7.52 -14.50 0.38
N GLU A 609 8.41 -13.99 1.23
CA GLU A 609 9.69 -14.65 1.54
C GLU A 609 9.48 -16.04 2.14
N LYS A 610 8.62 -16.14 3.18
CA LYS A 610 8.30 -17.43 3.80
C LYS A 610 7.61 -18.36 2.82
N GLY A 611 6.62 -17.86 2.08
CA GLY A 611 5.89 -18.63 1.08
C GLY A 611 6.79 -19.19 -0.01
N SER A 612 7.79 -18.42 -0.46
CA SER A 612 8.80 -18.89 -1.42
C SER A 612 9.66 -20.03 -0.84
N ASP A 613 10.09 -19.91 0.42
CA ASP A 613 10.87 -20.96 1.08
C ASP A 613 10.04 -22.22 1.32
N LEU A 614 8.73 -22.09 1.61
CA LEU A 614 7.80 -23.21 1.71
C LEU A 614 7.63 -23.96 0.38
N ILE A 615 7.50 -23.25 -0.73
CA ILE A 615 7.47 -23.85 -2.08
C ILE A 615 8.78 -24.57 -2.35
N LYS A 616 9.92 -23.90 -2.10
CA LYS A 616 11.25 -24.47 -2.33
C LYS A 616 11.47 -25.76 -1.57
N LYS A 617 11.16 -25.75 -0.27
CA LYS A 617 11.28 -26.92 0.59
C LYS A 617 10.48 -28.09 0.04
N PHE A 618 9.19 -27.87 -0.27
CA PHE A 618 8.30 -28.91 -0.78
C PHE A 618 8.80 -29.55 -2.09
N TRP A 619 9.20 -28.75 -3.08
CA TRP A 619 9.64 -29.28 -4.37
C TRP A 619 11.03 -29.89 -4.35
N ASN A 620 11.95 -29.33 -3.56
CA ASN A 620 13.28 -29.92 -3.40
C ASN A 620 13.23 -31.28 -2.69
N GLU A 621 12.31 -31.46 -1.74
CA GLU A 621 12.07 -32.76 -1.09
C GLU A 621 11.52 -33.77 -2.10
N ARG A 622 10.51 -33.39 -2.90
CA ARG A 622 9.96 -34.28 -3.95
C ARG A 622 10.95 -34.65 -5.06
N GLU A 623 11.79 -33.71 -5.47
CA GLU A 623 12.83 -33.98 -6.46
C GLU A 623 13.90 -34.96 -5.93
N LYS A 624 14.14 -34.97 -4.61
CA LYS A 624 15.01 -35.97 -3.97
C LYS A 624 14.35 -37.34 -3.87
N GLU A 625 13.05 -37.41 -3.62
CA GLU A 625 12.29 -38.67 -3.56
C GLU A 625 12.11 -39.31 -4.95
N SER A 626 12.14 -38.50 -6.02
CA SER A 626 11.98 -38.97 -7.41
C SER A 626 13.29 -39.42 -8.06
N LYS A 627 14.43 -39.16 -7.42
CA LYS A 627 15.78 -39.60 -7.84
C LYS A 627 16.20 -40.80 -7.02
#